data_AF-A0AAJ2LNE7-F1
#
_entry.id   AF-A0AAJ2LNE7-F1
#
_cell.length_a   1.000
_cell.length_b   1.000
_cell.length_c   1.000
_cell.angle_alpha   90.00
_cell.angle_beta   90.00
_cell.angle_gamma   90.00
#
_symmetry.space_group_name_H-M   'P 1'
#
loop_
_entity.id
_entity.type
_entity.pdbx_description
1 polymer ?
#
loop_
_entity_poly.entity_id
_entity_poly.type
_entity_poly.pdbx_seq_one_letter_code
_entity_poly.pdbx_strand_id
1 'polypeptide(L)'
;MNDPIHPARQIPFPDLIAGLKRAQGLGHVHRRPNATSTLQLYIYTPRCVYEDGWDQFSLIARGLIVDEGAGRVVATPFPKFFNVGERHGEVPDLPFETFEKLDGSLIIVFNDAGRWHAATKGAFDSEQALWAQARLDAHDLSSLSPDTTYLFEAVYPENSKRLADGVRPEVPRHKRLELGYRPAL
;
A
#
# COMPACT_ATOMS: atom_id res chain seq x y z
N MET A 1 18.85 11.53 10.07
CA MET A 1 18.74 10.06 10.20
C MET A 1 18.33 9.56 8.83
N ASN A 2 19.05 8.62 8.21
CA ASN A 2 18.59 8.06 6.94
C ASN A 2 17.32 7.24 7.22
N ASP A 3 16.19 7.66 6.67
CA ASP A 3 14.97 6.88 6.73
C ASP A 3 15.22 5.49 6.11
N PRO A 4 14.69 4.41 6.71
CA PRO A 4 14.93 3.07 6.22
C PRO A 4 14.36 2.93 4.80
N ILE A 5 15.24 2.64 3.85
CA ILE A 5 14.86 2.38 2.45
C ILE A 5 13.95 1.15 2.41
N HIS A 6 12.81 1.24 1.73
CA HIS A 6 11.88 0.12 1.61
C HIS A 6 12.58 -1.14 1.05
N PRO A 7 12.38 -2.36 1.61
CA PRO A 7 13.14 -3.55 1.22
C PRO A 7 13.09 -3.87 -0.29
N ALA A 8 11.93 -3.65 -0.93
CA ALA A 8 11.79 -3.84 -2.38
C ALA A 8 12.76 -3.00 -3.23
N ARG A 9 13.23 -1.84 -2.74
CA ARG A 9 14.21 -1.01 -3.44
C ARG A 9 15.67 -1.45 -3.20
N GLN A 10 15.89 -2.36 -2.26
CA GLN A 10 17.22 -2.89 -1.92
C GLN A 10 17.50 -4.23 -2.62
N ILE A 11 16.45 -4.95 -3.04
CA ILE A 11 16.57 -6.23 -3.73
C ILE A 11 16.83 -5.96 -5.23
N PRO A 12 17.82 -6.61 -5.88
CA PRO A 12 17.98 -6.52 -7.32
C PRO A 12 16.68 -6.87 -8.05
N PHE A 13 16.29 -6.05 -9.03
CA PHE A 13 14.97 -6.19 -9.67
C PHE A 13 14.67 -7.61 -10.20
N PRO A 14 15.61 -8.33 -10.85
CA PRO A 14 15.37 -9.71 -11.27
C PRO A 14 15.03 -10.65 -10.11
N ASP A 15 15.71 -10.50 -8.98
CA ASP A 15 15.49 -11.32 -7.78
C ASP A 15 14.17 -10.98 -7.10
N LEU A 16 13.80 -9.69 -7.07
CA LEU A 16 12.52 -9.22 -6.58
C LEU A 16 11.37 -9.87 -7.36
N ILE A 17 11.42 -9.80 -8.70
CA ILE A 17 10.39 -10.37 -9.56
C ILE A 17 10.36 -11.90 -9.45
N ALA A 18 11.52 -12.55 -9.39
CA ALA A 18 11.59 -13.99 -9.18
C ALA A 18 10.95 -14.42 -7.85
N GLY A 19 11.23 -13.69 -6.77
CA GLY A 19 10.62 -13.91 -5.46
C GLY A 19 9.11 -13.72 -5.44
N LEU A 20 8.62 -12.61 -6.00
CA LEU A 20 7.18 -12.35 -6.13
C LEU A 20 6.48 -13.43 -6.96
N LYS A 21 7.09 -13.90 -8.05
CA LYS A 21 6.55 -15.00 -8.88
C LYS A 21 6.55 -16.34 -8.15
N ARG A 22 7.57 -16.64 -7.32
CA ARG A 22 7.56 -17.83 -6.45
C ARG A 22 6.41 -17.76 -5.44
N ALA A 23 6.27 -16.64 -4.72
CA ALA A 23 5.18 -16.44 -3.76
C ALA A 23 3.80 -16.49 -4.45
N GLN A 24 3.70 -16.03 -5.70
CA GLN A 24 2.51 -16.19 -6.52
C GLN A 24 2.21 -17.67 -6.84
N GLY A 25 3.23 -18.46 -7.20
CA GLY A 25 3.09 -19.90 -7.45
C GLY A 25 2.61 -20.69 -6.23
N LEU A 26 2.97 -20.24 -5.02
CA LEU A 26 2.46 -20.78 -3.75
C LEU A 26 1.03 -20.31 -3.41
N GLY A 27 0.46 -19.39 -4.20
CA GLY A 27 -0.84 -18.79 -3.91
C GLY A 27 -0.82 -17.78 -2.77
N HIS A 28 0.35 -17.35 -2.30
CA HIS A 28 0.51 -16.38 -1.22
C HIS A 28 0.47 -14.93 -1.70
N VAL A 29 0.73 -14.71 -2.99
CA VAL A 29 0.66 -13.38 -3.63
C VAL A 29 -0.20 -13.43 -4.90
N HIS A 30 -0.99 -12.40 -5.14
CA HIS A 30 -1.62 -12.13 -6.43
C HIS A 30 -0.90 -10.99 -7.14
N ARG A 31 -0.78 -11.15 -8.47
CA ARG A 31 -0.38 -10.09 -9.40
C ARG A 31 -1.63 -9.54 -10.10
N ARG A 32 -1.76 -8.22 -10.15
CA ARG A 32 -2.84 -7.50 -10.83
C ARG A 32 -2.21 -6.58 -11.89
N PRO A 33 -2.39 -6.87 -13.19
CA PRO A 33 -1.91 -5.98 -14.23
C PRO A 33 -2.76 -4.70 -14.28
N ASN A 34 -2.13 -3.58 -14.62
CA ASN A 34 -2.85 -2.41 -15.07
C ASN A 34 -3.37 -2.66 -16.50
N ALA A 35 -4.58 -2.19 -16.81
CA ALA A 35 -5.20 -2.40 -18.12
C ALA A 35 -4.58 -1.56 -19.24
N THR A 36 -3.94 -0.43 -18.90
CA THR A 36 -3.46 0.56 -19.88
C THR A 36 -1.95 0.78 -19.85
N SER A 37 -1.21 0.08 -18.98
CA SER A 37 0.24 0.18 -18.87
C SER A 37 0.91 -1.15 -18.55
N THR A 38 2.24 -1.17 -18.50
CA THR A 38 3.05 -2.34 -18.10
C THR A 38 3.07 -2.57 -16.59
N LEU A 39 2.45 -1.67 -15.81
CA LEU A 39 2.48 -1.72 -14.36
C LEU A 39 1.79 -2.98 -13.83
N GLN A 40 2.39 -3.54 -12.78
CA GLN A 40 1.90 -4.70 -12.06
C GLN A 40 1.81 -4.35 -10.58
N LEU A 41 0.66 -4.65 -9.97
CA LEU A 41 0.44 -4.54 -8.53
C LEU A 41 0.53 -5.93 -7.90
N TYR A 42 1.28 -6.03 -6.80
CA TYR A 42 1.44 -7.25 -6.02
C TYR A 42 0.82 -7.10 -4.62
N ILE A 43 -0.04 -8.07 -4.27
CA ILE A 43 -0.79 -8.09 -3.01
C ILE A 43 -0.80 -9.52 -2.43
N TYR A 44 -0.55 -9.68 -1.13
CA TYR A 44 -0.68 -10.95 -0.43
C TYR A 44 -2.14 -11.42 -0.42
N THR A 45 -2.33 -12.73 -0.36
CA THR A 45 -3.66 -13.34 -0.43
C THR A 45 -4.21 -13.68 0.94
N PRO A 46 -5.53 -13.91 1.08
CA PRO A 46 -6.11 -14.50 2.29
C PRO A 46 -5.46 -15.84 2.66
N ARG A 47 -5.05 -16.63 1.67
CA ARG A 47 -4.32 -17.89 1.87
C ARG A 47 -3.00 -17.67 2.61
N CYS A 48 -2.21 -16.66 2.20
CA CYS A 48 -0.98 -16.30 2.91
C CYS A 48 -1.23 -16.01 4.39
N VAL A 49 -2.32 -15.30 4.70
CA VAL A 49 -2.71 -15.02 6.09
C VAL A 49 -3.08 -16.30 6.84
N TYR A 50 -3.97 -17.12 6.26
CA TYR A 50 -4.48 -18.34 6.90
C TYR A 50 -3.39 -19.39 7.13
N GLU A 51 -2.47 -19.57 6.18
CA GLU A 51 -1.39 -20.56 6.25
C GLU A 51 -0.15 -20.06 6.99
N ASP A 52 -0.16 -18.81 7.48
CA ASP A 52 1.03 -18.12 7.98
C ASP A 52 2.20 -18.13 6.98
N GLY A 53 1.88 -18.08 5.67
CA GLY A 53 2.79 -18.20 4.53
C GLY A 53 3.62 -16.94 4.26
N TRP A 54 4.14 -16.31 5.31
CA TRP A 54 4.87 -15.04 5.23
C TRP A 54 6.35 -15.28 4.94
N ASP A 55 6.82 -14.72 3.82
CA ASP A 55 8.22 -14.58 3.48
C ASP A 55 8.53 -13.11 3.17
N GLN A 56 9.79 -12.79 2.87
CA GLN A 56 10.19 -11.42 2.57
C GLN A 56 9.43 -10.80 1.37
N PHE A 57 8.90 -11.61 0.44
CA PHE A 57 8.19 -11.15 -0.76
C PHE A 57 6.69 -10.98 -0.50
N SER A 58 6.05 -11.89 0.23
CA SER A 58 4.65 -11.76 0.61
C SER A 58 4.43 -10.65 1.65
N LEU A 59 5.43 -10.37 2.49
CA LEU A 59 5.42 -9.23 3.41
C LEU A 59 5.42 -7.89 2.67
N ILE A 60 6.22 -7.72 1.63
CA ILE A 60 6.27 -6.47 0.85
C ILE A 60 5.15 -6.36 -0.19
N ALA A 61 4.51 -7.48 -0.57
CA ALA A 61 3.36 -7.49 -1.47
C ALA A 61 2.10 -6.95 -0.76
N ARG A 62 2.09 -5.66 -0.42
CA ARG A 62 0.95 -4.97 0.21
C ARG A 62 0.50 -3.79 -0.66
N GLY A 63 0.32 -4.06 -1.95
CA GLY A 63 0.11 -3.04 -2.97
C GLY A 63 1.42 -2.50 -3.55
N LEU A 64 2.48 -3.32 -3.54
CA LEU A 64 3.74 -3.00 -4.22
C LEU A 64 3.47 -2.87 -5.72
N ILE A 65 3.89 -1.77 -6.33
CA ILE A 65 3.72 -1.55 -7.77
C ILE A 65 5.09 -1.53 -8.43
N VAL A 66 5.22 -2.29 -9.51
CA VAL A 66 6.42 -2.39 -10.33
C VAL A 66 6.08 -2.20 -11.79
N ASP A 67 7.06 -1.77 -12.56
CA ASP A 67 7.02 -1.79 -14.02
C ASP A 67 7.92 -2.94 -14.49
N GLU A 68 7.31 -4.09 -14.81
CA GLU A 68 8.08 -5.25 -15.31
C GLU A 68 8.74 -4.95 -16.67
N GLY A 69 8.15 -4.07 -17.49
CA GLY A 69 8.68 -3.71 -18.81
C GLY A 69 9.92 -2.82 -18.72
N ALA A 70 9.91 -1.85 -17.80
CA ALA A 70 11.05 -0.96 -17.56
C ALA A 70 12.04 -1.48 -16.52
N GLY A 71 11.74 -2.58 -15.82
CA GLY A 71 12.66 -3.19 -14.87
C GLY A 71 12.81 -2.42 -13.55
N ARG A 72 11.76 -1.73 -13.07
CA ARG A 72 11.85 -0.85 -11.90
C ARG A 72 10.69 -0.96 -10.92
N VAL A 73 10.97 -0.61 -9.66
CA VAL A 73 9.94 -0.43 -8.63
C VAL A 73 9.33 0.97 -8.77
N VAL A 74 8.00 1.05 -8.72
CA VAL A 74 7.25 2.29 -8.95
C VAL A 74 6.62 2.82 -7.67
N ALA A 75 5.97 1.96 -6.88
CA ALA A 75 5.36 2.38 -5.61
C ALA A 75 5.65 1.38 -4.49
N THR A 76 6.10 1.89 -3.34
CA THR A 76 6.47 1.09 -2.17
C THR A 76 5.65 1.50 -0.95
N PRO A 77 4.42 0.95 -0.79
CA PRO A 77 3.64 1.15 0.43
C PRO A 77 4.27 0.43 1.62
N PHE A 78 3.72 0.64 2.83
CA PHE A 78 4.18 -0.10 4.01
C PHE A 78 4.12 -1.62 3.78
N PRO A 79 5.19 -2.36 4.11
CA PRO A 79 5.13 -3.81 4.25
C PRO A 79 4.03 -4.24 5.23
N LYS A 80 3.61 -5.50 5.16
CA LYS A 80 2.72 -6.08 6.16
C LYS A 80 3.37 -5.99 7.55
N PHE A 81 2.72 -5.24 8.42
CA PHE A 81 2.93 -5.28 9.87
C PHE A 81 1.77 -6.03 10.52
N PHE A 82 2.01 -6.57 11.70
CA PHE A 82 1.10 -7.47 12.41
C PHE A 82 0.51 -6.77 13.63
N ASN A 83 -0.67 -7.20 14.05
CA ASN A 83 -1.25 -6.73 15.31
C ASN A 83 -0.49 -7.34 16.49
N VAL A 84 -0.54 -6.69 17.66
CA VAL A 84 0.01 -7.26 18.90
C VAL A 84 -0.65 -8.61 19.17
N GLY A 85 0.15 -9.62 19.48
CA GLY A 85 -0.31 -11.01 19.70
C GLY A 85 -0.44 -11.85 18.42
N GLU A 86 -0.41 -11.28 17.22
CA GLU A 86 -0.21 -12.05 15.99
C GLU A 86 1.27 -12.49 15.88
N ARG A 87 1.52 -13.77 15.58
CA ARG A 87 2.87 -14.35 15.40
C ARG A 87 3.88 -14.05 16.55
N HIS A 88 3.40 -13.99 17.79
CA HIS A 88 4.19 -13.59 18.97
C HIS A 88 4.74 -12.16 18.91
N GLY A 89 4.08 -11.26 18.15
CA GLY A 89 4.42 -9.84 18.14
C GLY A 89 4.15 -9.21 19.49
N GLU A 90 5.21 -8.97 20.25
CA GLU A 90 5.18 -8.21 21.49
C GLU A 90 5.32 -6.71 21.18
N VAL A 91 4.77 -5.88 22.07
CA VAL A 91 5.03 -4.45 22.01
C VAL A 91 6.51 -4.23 22.32
N PRO A 92 7.27 -3.53 21.46
CA PRO A 92 8.68 -3.27 21.73
C PRO A 92 8.86 -2.57 23.08
N ASP A 93 9.81 -3.05 23.89
CA ASP A 93 10.28 -2.34 25.08
C ASP A 93 11.29 -1.24 24.68
N LEU A 94 10.85 -0.36 23.78
CA LEU A 94 11.59 0.75 23.20
C LEU A 94 10.64 1.94 23.00
N PRO A 95 11.14 3.19 22.95
CA PRO A 95 10.30 4.33 22.58
C PRO A 95 9.62 4.12 21.24
N PHE A 96 8.30 4.29 21.19
CA PHE A 96 7.50 4.22 19.97
C PHE A 96 6.54 5.40 19.87
N GLU A 97 6.16 5.74 18.64
CA GLU A 97 5.09 6.68 18.36
C GLU A 97 3.81 5.92 18.01
N THR A 98 2.67 6.41 18.49
CA THR A 98 1.36 5.88 18.14
C THR A 98 0.62 6.87 17.25
N PHE A 99 0.03 6.36 16.18
CA PHE A 99 -0.82 7.13 15.28
C PHE A 99 -2.26 6.62 15.38
N GLU A 100 -3.22 7.51 15.19
CA GLU A 100 -4.62 7.11 15.11
C GLU A 100 -4.82 6.18 13.90
N LYS A 101 -5.36 4.98 14.13
CA LYS A 101 -5.73 4.07 13.05
C LYS A 101 -7.08 4.49 12.48
N LEU A 102 -7.04 5.37 11.49
CA LEU A 102 -8.21 5.68 10.67
C LEU A 102 -8.69 4.41 9.94
N ASP A 103 -10.00 4.16 9.97
CA ASP A 103 -10.60 2.97 9.35
C ASP A 103 -11.24 3.32 8.01
N GLY A 104 -10.44 3.26 6.95
CA GLY A 104 -10.87 3.55 5.60
C GLY A 104 -10.24 2.60 4.58
N SER A 105 -9.77 3.20 3.48
CA SER A 105 -9.02 2.48 2.46
C SER A 105 -7.68 3.16 2.19
N LEU A 106 -6.62 2.37 2.32
CA LEU A 106 -5.28 2.78 1.91
C LEU A 106 -5.26 3.15 0.42
N ILE A 107 -4.86 4.39 0.16
CA ILE A 107 -4.56 4.94 -1.16
C ILE A 107 -3.04 5.07 -1.28
N ILE A 108 -2.52 4.53 -2.38
CA ILE A 108 -1.12 4.55 -2.76
C ILE A 108 -1.01 5.53 -3.92
N VAL A 109 -0.36 6.66 -3.67
CA VAL A 109 -0.12 7.70 -4.68
C VAL A 109 1.33 7.63 -5.13
N PHE A 110 1.52 7.56 -6.45
CA PHE A 110 2.83 7.39 -7.07
C PHE A 110 2.90 8.18 -8.38
N ASN A 111 4.11 8.59 -8.77
CA ASN A 111 4.35 9.19 -10.07
C ASN A 111 4.80 8.11 -11.06
N ASP A 112 4.21 8.13 -12.25
CA ASP A 112 4.64 7.30 -13.37
C ASP A 112 4.71 8.16 -14.63
N ALA A 113 5.88 8.20 -15.27
CA ALA A 113 6.14 9.00 -16.47
C ALA A 113 5.67 10.47 -16.36
N GLY A 114 5.84 11.10 -15.20
CA GLY A 114 5.46 12.50 -14.96
C GLY A 114 3.99 12.71 -14.60
N ARG A 115 3.16 11.67 -14.58
CA ARG A 115 1.75 11.73 -14.16
C ARG A 115 1.56 11.13 -12.77
N TRP A 116 0.72 11.76 -11.95
CA TRP A 116 0.32 11.23 -10.65
C TRP A 116 -0.81 10.21 -10.79
N HIS A 117 -0.67 9.09 -10.10
CA HIS A 117 -1.61 7.99 -10.10
C HIS A 117 -2.02 7.62 -8.68
N ALA A 118 -3.27 7.20 -8.50
CA ALA A 118 -3.78 6.60 -7.28
C ALA A 118 -4.14 5.12 -7.51
N ALA A 119 -3.77 4.25 -6.57
CA ALA A 119 -4.23 2.88 -6.48
C ALA A 119 -4.67 2.58 -5.05
N THR A 120 -5.46 1.53 -4.85
CA THR A 120 -5.61 0.95 -3.50
C THR A 120 -4.57 -0.15 -3.30
N LYS A 121 -4.53 -0.72 -2.09
CA LYS A 121 -3.71 -1.91 -1.78
C LYS A 121 -3.83 -3.04 -2.81
N GLY A 122 -4.99 -3.21 -3.45
CA GLY A 122 -5.31 -4.39 -4.26
C GLY A 122 -5.72 -4.14 -5.70
N ALA A 123 -5.92 -2.89 -6.12
CA ALA A 123 -6.43 -2.58 -7.45
C ALA A 123 -6.03 -1.16 -7.90
N PHE A 124 -5.88 -0.99 -9.21
CA PHE A 124 -5.64 0.33 -9.84
C PHE A 124 -6.93 1.13 -10.06
N ASP A 125 -8.07 0.45 -10.14
CA ASP A 125 -9.33 0.98 -10.69
C ASP A 125 -10.54 0.72 -9.77
N SER A 126 -10.31 0.42 -8.49
CA SER A 126 -11.40 0.35 -7.52
C SER A 126 -12.08 1.71 -7.35
N GLU A 127 -13.31 1.72 -6.84
CA GLU A 127 -14.05 2.98 -6.59
C GLU A 127 -13.22 3.98 -5.79
N GLN A 128 -12.53 3.52 -4.74
CA GLN A 128 -11.65 4.34 -3.90
C GLN A 128 -10.44 4.88 -4.67
N ALA A 129 -9.84 4.08 -5.56
CA ALA A 129 -8.70 4.51 -6.38
C ALA A 129 -9.13 5.60 -7.37
N LEU A 130 -10.26 5.39 -8.07
CA LEU A 130 -10.82 6.37 -9.00
C LEU A 130 -11.24 7.67 -8.29
N TRP A 131 -11.86 7.54 -7.12
CA TRP A 131 -12.25 8.68 -6.29
C TRP A 131 -11.05 9.49 -5.78
N ALA A 132 -9.94 8.82 -5.46
CA ALA A 132 -8.70 9.48 -5.08
C ALA A 132 -8.00 10.10 -6.29
N GLN A 133 -7.99 9.42 -7.44
CA GLN A 133 -7.44 9.95 -8.70
C GLN A 133 -8.10 11.28 -9.07
N ALA A 134 -9.44 11.35 -9.00
CA ALA A 134 -10.17 12.59 -9.28
C ALA A 134 -9.77 13.75 -8.37
N ARG A 135 -9.31 13.48 -7.14
CA ARG A 135 -8.76 14.51 -6.24
C ARG A 135 -7.36 14.92 -6.63
N LEU A 136 -6.50 13.97 -6.96
CA LEU A 136 -5.15 14.26 -7.46
C LEU A 136 -5.23 15.15 -8.70
N ASP A 137 -6.10 14.82 -9.65
CA ASP A 137 -6.30 15.56 -10.89
C ASP A 137 -6.84 16.99 -10.65
N ALA A 138 -7.49 17.23 -9.51
CA ALA A 138 -8.07 18.52 -9.14
C ALA A 138 -7.15 19.40 -8.27
N HIS A 139 -5.95 18.93 -7.89
CA HIS A 139 -5.03 19.66 -7.01
C HIS A 139 -3.69 19.93 -7.69
N ASP A 140 -3.03 21.00 -7.27
CA ASP A 140 -1.62 21.21 -7.60
C ASP A 140 -0.76 20.28 -6.75
N LEU A 141 -0.03 19.40 -7.43
CA LEU A 141 0.85 18.40 -6.83
C LEU A 141 2.34 18.72 -7.09
N SER A 142 2.66 19.93 -7.55
CA SER A 142 4.02 20.37 -7.87
C SER A 142 4.98 20.32 -6.68
N SER A 143 4.45 20.37 -5.44
CA SER A 143 5.24 20.23 -4.22
C SER A 143 5.60 18.79 -3.86
N LEU A 144 5.01 17.79 -4.53
CA LEU A 144 5.31 16.38 -4.28
C LEU A 144 6.55 15.94 -5.05
N SER A 145 7.37 15.10 -4.42
CA SER A 145 8.55 14.50 -5.03
C SER A 145 8.17 13.25 -5.84
N PRO A 146 8.42 13.21 -7.17
CA PRO A 146 8.06 12.08 -8.02
C PRO A 146 8.63 10.73 -7.61
N ASP A 147 9.77 10.70 -6.91
CA ASP A 147 10.42 9.47 -6.45
C ASP A 147 9.82 8.90 -5.16
N THR A 148 8.87 9.62 -4.56
CA THR A 148 8.23 9.30 -3.29
C THR A 148 6.87 8.64 -3.50
N THR A 149 6.63 7.54 -2.80
CA THR A 149 5.28 6.96 -2.66
C THR A 149 4.57 7.61 -1.48
N TYR A 150 3.44 8.25 -1.74
CA TYR A 150 2.63 8.87 -0.71
C TYR A 150 1.46 7.96 -0.33
N LEU A 151 1.25 7.77 0.97
CA LEU A 151 0.21 6.90 1.50
C LEU A 151 -0.85 7.73 2.20
N PHE A 152 -2.08 7.60 1.75
CA PHE A 152 -3.23 8.29 2.31
C PHE A 152 -4.28 7.28 2.75
N GLU A 153 -5.13 7.68 3.69
CA GLU A 153 -6.35 6.96 4.01
C GLU A 153 -7.55 7.70 3.41
N ALA A 154 -8.30 7.01 2.55
CA ALA A 154 -9.59 7.49 2.06
C ALA A 154 -10.68 7.17 3.09
N VAL A 155 -11.24 8.21 3.70
CA VAL A 155 -12.27 8.09 4.74
C VAL A 155 -13.54 8.81 4.31
N TYR A 156 -14.65 8.07 4.28
CA TYR A 156 -15.98 8.60 3.99
C TYR A 156 -17.09 7.67 4.48
N PRO A 157 -18.31 8.19 4.75
CA PRO A 157 -19.39 7.40 5.36
C PRO A 157 -19.73 6.12 4.61
N GLU A 158 -19.66 6.13 3.28
CA GLU A 158 -19.92 4.96 2.44
C GLU A 158 -18.74 3.96 2.41
N ASN A 159 -17.57 4.34 2.93
CA ASN A 159 -16.35 3.53 3.00
C ASN A 159 -16.11 2.88 4.38
N SER A 160 -17.02 3.06 5.36
CA SER A 160 -16.82 2.52 6.70
C SER A 160 -16.84 1.00 6.65
N LYS A 161 -15.75 0.34 7.08
CA LYS A 161 -15.80 -1.09 7.35
C LYS A 161 -16.55 -1.25 8.67
N ARG A 162 -17.60 -2.07 8.68
CA ARG A 162 -18.33 -2.36 9.93
C ARG A 162 -17.35 -2.97 10.93
N LEU A 163 -17.22 -2.36 12.11
CA LEU A 163 -16.66 -3.03 13.27
C LEU A 163 -17.58 -4.22 13.63
N ALA A 164 -16.99 -5.30 14.13
CA ALA A 164 -17.69 -6.56 14.44
C ALA A 164 -18.76 -6.40 15.53
N ASP A 165 -18.73 -5.30 16.29
CA ASP A 165 -19.64 -4.94 17.38
C ASP A 165 -20.84 -4.09 16.95
N GLY A 166 -20.96 -3.75 15.66
CA GLY A 166 -22.08 -2.97 15.13
C GLY A 166 -22.03 -1.47 15.48
N VAL A 167 -20.98 -1.00 16.14
CA VAL A 167 -20.74 0.43 16.38
C VAL A 167 -20.13 1.02 15.12
N ARG A 168 -20.73 2.08 14.58
CA ARG A 168 -20.11 2.84 13.48
C ARG A 168 -19.06 3.77 14.10
N PRO A 169 -17.80 3.75 13.66
CA PRO A 169 -16.86 4.80 14.05
C PRO A 169 -17.41 6.17 13.62
N GLU A 170 -17.07 7.24 14.34
CA GLU A 170 -17.39 8.60 13.89
C GLU A 170 -16.68 8.85 12.56
N VAL A 171 -17.43 8.80 11.47
CA VAL A 171 -16.91 9.08 10.13
C VAL A 171 -17.12 10.57 9.83
N PRO A 172 -16.11 11.27 9.27
CA PRO A 172 -16.30 12.63 8.81
C PRO A 172 -17.54 12.75 7.90
N ARG A 173 -18.35 13.79 8.10
CA ARG A 173 -19.56 14.06 7.28
C ARG A 173 -19.26 14.30 5.80
N HIS A 174 -17.99 14.50 5.44
CA HIS A 174 -17.51 14.75 4.08
C HIS A 174 -16.38 13.79 3.73
N LYS A 175 -16.32 13.36 2.45
CA LYS A 175 -15.27 12.46 1.99
C LYS A 175 -13.90 13.14 1.96
N ARG A 176 -12.90 12.60 2.67
CA ARG A 176 -11.55 13.19 2.80
C ARG A 176 -10.43 12.17 2.57
N LEU A 177 -9.31 12.63 2.03
CA LEU A 177 -8.01 11.94 2.02
C LEU A 177 -7.15 12.52 3.13
N GLU A 178 -6.71 11.68 4.07
CA GLU A 178 -5.79 12.07 5.15
C GLU A 178 -4.41 11.47 4.88
N LEU A 179 -3.34 12.24 5.06
CA LEU A 179 -1.97 11.78 4.83
C LEU A 179 -1.53 10.91 6.02
N GLY A 180 -1.27 9.63 5.76
CA GLY A 180 -0.96 8.66 6.81
C GLY A 180 0.47 8.71 7.32
N TYR A 181 1.41 9.27 6.54
CA TYR A 181 2.82 9.42 6.90
C TYR A 181 3.57 10.26 5.85
N ARG A 182 4.53 11.10 6.28
CA ARG A 182 5.54 11.72 5.41
C ARG A 182 6.90 11.10 5.79
N PRO A 183 7.64 10.43 4.89
CA PRO A 183 9.07 10.29 5.11
C PRO A 183 9.69 11.69 5.17
N ALA A 184 10.59 11.92 6.12
CA ALA A 184 11.26 13.21 6.21
C ALA A 184 12.25 13.31 5.04
N LEU A 185 12.28 14.47 4.39
CA LEU A 185 13.21 14.79 3.29
C LEU A 185 14.68 14.66 3.72
#